data_AF-A0A2J8MGL3-F1
#
_entry.id   AF-A0A2J8MGL3-F1
#
_cell.length_a   1.000
_cell.length_b   1.000
_cell.length_c   1.000
_cell.angle_alpha   90.00
_cell.angle_beta   90.00
_cell.angle_gamma   90.00
#
_symmetry.space_group_name_H-M   'P 1'
#
loop_
_entity.id
_entity.type
_entity.pdbx_description
1 polymer ?
#
loop_
_entity_poly.entity_id
_entity_poly.type
_entity_poly.pdbx_seq_one_letter_code
_entity_poly.pdbx_strand_id
1 'polypeptide(L)' 'MDGEDIPDFSSLKEETAYWKELSLKYKQSFQEARDELVEFQEGSRELEAELEAQLVQAEQRNRDLQADNQRL' A
#
# COMPACT_ATOMS: atom_id res chain seq x y z
N MET A 1 1.18 -20.08 -4.90
CA MET A 1 2.34 -19.84 -5.77
C MET A 1 2.44 -21.04 -6.65
N ASP A 2 2.06 -20.92 -7.90
CA ASP A 2 2.36 -21.93 -8.90
C ASP A 2 3.89 -22.06 -8.91
N GLY A 3 4.40 -23.22 -8.51
CA GLY A 3 5.82 -23.50 -8.61
C GLY A 3 6.14 -23.47 -10.10
N GLU A 4 6.84 -22.43 -10.56
CA GLU A 4 7.38 -22.43 -11.92
C GLU A 4 8.24 -23.68 -12.05
N ASP A 5 7.84 -24.60 -12.94
CA ASP A 5 8.62 -25.80 -13.24
C ASP A 5 10.01 -25.35 -13.69
N ILE A 6 11.03 -25.70 -12.91
CA ILE A 6 12.41 -25.36 -13.18
C ILE A 6 12.82 -26.10 -14.46
N PRO A 7 13.25 -25.40 -15.53
CA PRO A 7 13.65 -26.05 -16.76
C PRO A 7 14.94 -26.86 -16.54
N ASP A 8 15.08 -27.98 -17.26
CA ASP A 8 16.35 -28.69 -17.32
C ASP A 8 17.39 -27.85 -18.07
N PHE A 9 18.61 -27.75 -17.53
CA PHE A 9 19.67 -26.95 -18.13
C PHE A 9 20.68 -27.82 -18.88
N SER A 10 21.11 -27.35 -20.06
CA SER A 10 22.14 -28.02 -20.85
C SER A 10 23.56 -27.75 -20.34
N SER A 11 23.74 -26.73 -19.48
CA SER A 11 25.01 -26.39 -18.85
C SER A 11 24.85 -25.57 -17.57
N LEU A 12 25.86 -25.61 -16.69
CA LEU A 12 25.94 -24.76 -15.49
C LEU A 12 25.88 -23.26 -15.81
N LYS A 13 26.37 -22.84 -16.98
CA LYS A 13 26.34 -21.45 -17.42
C LYS A 13 24.92 -21.00 -17.74
N GLU A 14 24.12 -21.88 -18.34
CA GLU A 14 22.71 -21.63 -18.64
C GLU A 14 21.89 -21.57 -17.36
N GLU A 15 22.11 -22.51 -16.43
CA GLU A 15 21.49 -22.52 -15.11
C GLU A 15 21.79 -21.24 -14.33
N THR A 16 23.06 -20.82 -14.30
CA THR A 16 23.47 -19.58 -13.61
C THR A 16 22.81 -18.35 -14.24
N ALA A 17 22.71 -18.31 -15.57
CA ALA A 17 22.06 -17.21 -16.28
C ALA A 17 20.55 -17.16 -15.96
N TYR A 18 19.88 -18.30 -15.97
CA TYR A 18 18.47 -18.43 -15.63
C TYR A 18 18.18 -17.92 -14.22
N TRP A 19 18.89 -18.43 -13.21
CA TRP A 19 18.67 -18.01 -11.82
C TRP A 19 19.02 -16.55 -11.59
N LYS A 20 20.04 -16.03 -12.28
CA LYS A 20 20.36 -14.60 -12.23
C LYS A 20 19.20 -13.76 -12.78
N GLU A 21 18.68 -14.10 -13.95
CA GLU A 21 17.55 -13.39 -14.57
C GLU A 21 16.30 -13.47 -13.70
N LEU A 22 15.97 -14.66 -13.20
CA LEU A 22 14.83 -14.88 -12.32
C LEU A 22 14.96 -14.07 -11.01
N SER A 23 16.16 -14.02 -10.42
CA SER A 23 16.41 -13.22 -9.22
C SER A 23 16.25 -11.72 -9.47
N LEU A 24 16.63 -11.24 -10.66
CA LEU A 24 16.46 -9.83 -11.04
C LEU A 24 14.98 -9.51 -11.28
N LYS A 25 14.23 -10.41 -11.92
CA LYS A 25 12.78 -10.29 -12.09
C LYS A 25 12.08 -10.20 -10.74
N TYR A 26 12.35 -11.12 -9.82
CA TYR A 26 11.74 -11.08 -8.49
C TYR A 26 12.17 -9.88 -7.66
N LYS A 27 13.43 -9.43 -7.79
CA LYS A 27 13.88 -8.20 -7.14
C LYS A 27 13.08 -7.00 -7.63
N GLN A 28 12.87 -6.89 -8.94
CA GLN A 28 12.06 -5.82 -9.52
C GLN A 28 10.61 -5.89 -9.03
N SER A 29 9.96 -7.06 -9.14
CA SER A 29 8.57 -7.22 -8.68
C SER A 29 8.41 -6.93 -7.19
N PHE A 30 9.39 -7.29 -6.36
CA PHE A 30 9.40 -6.94 -4.95
C PHE A 30 9.52 -5.44 -4.72
N GLN A 31 10.39 -4.75 -5.47
CA GLN A 31 10.54 -3.30 -5.37
C GLN A 31 9.25 -2.58 -5.77
N GLU A 32 8.64 -2.99 -6.88
CA GLU A 32 7.36 -2.46 -7.36
C GLU A 32 6.25 -2.66 -6.31
N ALA A 33 6.08 -3.88 -5.80
CA ALA A 33 5.06 -4.17 -4.78
C ALA A 33 5.30 -3.44 -3.46
N ARG A 34 6.57 -3.22 -3.09
CA ARG A 34 6.92 -2.43 -1.90
C ARG A 34 6.58 -0.96 -2.10
N ASP A 35 6.91 -0.41 -3.25
CA ASP A 35 6.68 1.01 -3.54
C ASP A 35 5.16 1.29 -3.64
N GLU A 36 4.40 0.39 -4.28
CA GLU A 36 2.93 0.43 -4.29
C GLU A 36 2.33 0.37 -2.87
N LEU A 37 2.86 -0.50 -2.00
CA LEU A 37 2.40 -0.58 -0.61
C LEU A 37 2.64 0.71 0.16
N VAL A 38 3.79 1.35 -0.03
CA VAL A 38 4.11 2.63 0.62
C VAL A 38 3.16 3.72 0.16
N GLU A 39 2.95 3.86 -1.16
CA GLU A 39 2.02 4.83 -1.73
C GLU A 39 0.60 4.64 -1.19
N PHE A 40 0.13 3.38 -1.12
CA PHE A 40 -1.18 3.06 -0.55
C PHE A 40 -1.29 3.44 0.93
N GLN A 41 -0.25 3.19 1.72
CA GLN A 41 -0.22 3.54 3.15
C GLN A 41 -0.20 5.04 3.37
N GLU A 42 0.56 5.79 2.57
CA GLU A 42 0.61 7.25 2.64
C GLU A 42 -0.75 7.85 2.28
N GLY A 43 -1.34 7.45 1.15
CA GLY A 43 -2.67 7.90 0.75
C GLY A 43 -3.77 7.53 1.75
N SER A 44 -3.67 6.36 2.39
CA SER A 44 -4.62 5.97 3.45
C SER A 44 -4.53 6.89 4.67
N ARG A 45 -3.31 7.24 5.11
CA ARG A 45 -3.10 8.13 6.26
C ARG A 45 -3.57 9.55 5.98
N GLU A 46 -3.35 10.06 4.78
CA GLU A 46 -3.85 11.38 4.38
C GLU A 46 -5.38 11.41 4.40
N LEU A 47 -6.02 10.38 3.83
CA LEU A 47 -7.48 10.26 3.84
C LEU A 47 -8.04 10.13 5.26
N GLU A 48 -7.40 9.34 6.13
CA GLU A 48 -7.78 9.22 7.55
C GLU A 48 -7.72 10.58 8.25
N ALA A 49 -6.64 11.34 8.06
CA ALA A 49 -6.50 12.67 8.66
C ALA A 49 -7.57 13.66 8.16
N GLU A 50 -7.93 13.60 6.87
CA GLU A 50 -9.02 14.41 6.32
C GLU A 50 -10.38 14.04 6.92
N LEU A 51 -10.66 12.75 7.06
CA LEU A 51 -11.91 12.26 7.66
C LEU A 51 -12.02 12.64 9.14
N GLU A 52 -10.92 12.53 9.90
CA GLU A 52 -10.85 12.97 11.29
C GLU A 52 -11.10 14.47 11.42
N ALA A 53 -10.49 15.29 10.56
CA ALA A 53 -10.72 16.73 10.55
C ALA A 53 -12.19 17.08 10.26
N GLN A 54 -12.81 16.40 9.29
CA GLN A 54 -14.23 16.57 8.97
C GLN A 54 -15.13 16.17 10.15
N LEU A 55 -14.80 15.08 10.83
CA LEU A 55 -15.54 14.61 12.01
C LEU A 55 -15.48 15.64 13.14
N VAL A 56 -14.28 16.15 13.47
CA VAL A 56 -14.11 17.18 14.51
C VAL A 56 -14.93 18.43 14.18
N GLN A 57 -14.90 18.89 12.92
CA GLN A 57 -15.71 20.04 12.50
C GLN A 57 -17.22 19.76 12.59
N ALA A 58 -17.67 18.56 12.25
CA ALA A 58 -19.07 18.17 12.36
C ALA A 58 -19.53 18.12 13.82
N GLU A 59 -18.72 17.54 14.71
CA GLU A 59 -18.99 17.50 16.15
C GLU A 59 -19.05 18.90 16.77
N GLN A 60 -18.12 19.79 16.40
CA GLN A 60 -18.12 21.17 16.89
C GLN A 60 -19.40 21.90 16.49
N ARG A 61 -19.81 21.82 15.21
CA ARG A 61 -21.08 22.41 14.75
C ARG A 61 -22.29 21.86 15.50
N ASN A 62 -22.30 20.56 15.79
CA ASN A 62 -23.38 19.93 16.53
C ASN A 62 -23.47 20.47 17.97
N ARG A 63 -22.31 20.64 18.64
CA ARG A 63 -22.25 21.22 19.98
C ARG A 63 -22.73 22.67 20.00
N ASP A 64 -22.31 23.47 19.03
CA ASP A 64 -22.72 24.87 18.92
C ASP A 64 -24.24 24.99 18.73
N LEU A 65 -24.81 24.19 17.82
CA LEU A 65 -26.26 24.12 17.61
C LEU A 65 -27.02 23.63 18.85
N GLN A 66 -26.46 22.68 19.59
CA GLN A 66 -27.06 22.20 20.83
C GLN A 66 -27.03 23.28 21.93
N ALA A 67 -25.93 24.03 22.04
CA ALA A 67 -25.81 25.14 22.98
C ALA A 67 -26.78 26.28 22.65
N ASP A 68 -26.96 26.59 21.36
CA ASP A 68 -27.94 27.59 20.92
C ASP A 68 -29.37 27.14 21.22
N ASN A 69 -29.72 25.87 20.98
CA ASN A 69 -31.02 25.32 21.35
C ASN A 69 -31.31 25.39 22.86
N GLN A 70 -30.29 25.29 23.71
CA GLN A 70 -30.46 25.40 25.17
C GLN A 70 -30.59 26.85 25.67
N ARG A 71 -30.23 27.83 24.84
CA ARG A 71 -30.32 29.27 25.15
C ARG A 71 -31.61 29.91 24.67
N LEU A 72 -32.31 29.26 23.73
CA LEU A 72 -33.64 29.62 23.23
C LEU A 72 -34.76 29.09 24.14
#